data_AF-A0A379ZUL0-F1
#
_entry.id   AF-A0A379ZUL0-F1
#
_cell.length_a   1.000
_cell.length_b   1.000
_cell.length_c   1.000
_cell.angle_alpha   90.00
_cell.angle_beta   90.00
_cell.angle_gamma   90.00
#
_symmetry.space_group_name_H-M   'P 1'
#
loop_
_entity.id
_entity.type
_entity.pdbx_description
1 polymer ?
#
loop_
_entity_poly.entity_id
_entity_poly.type
_entity_poly.pdbx_seq_one_letter_code
_entity_poly.pdbx_strand_id
1 'polypeptide(L)'
;MLEAAQVVLKEQLPKLKNGTATFTRQDESQASYFGRRTAADGEILWHKSAKEINNLVRAVTEPYPGAFSYLGQRKLIVWALSRAGHPTR
;
A
#
# COMPACT_ATOMS: atom_id res chain seq x y z
N MET A 1 2.64 -2.92 11.69
CA MET A 1 3.51 -3.80 10.86
C MET A 1 4.87 -4.06 11.53
N LEU A 2 5.55 -3.02 12.03
CA LEU A 2 6.80 -3.16 12.78
C LEU A 2 6.71 -4.12 13.97
N GLU A 3 5.64 -4.02 14.77
CA GLU A 3 5.42 -4.88 15.94
C GLU A 3 5.35 -6.37 15.56
N ALA A 4 4.57 -6.72 14.53
CA ALA A 4 4.49 -8.10 14.04
C ALA A 4 5.85 -8.61 13.55
N ALA A 5 6.62 -7.76 12.84
CA ALA A 5 7.96 -8.12 12.41
C ALA A 5 8.91 -8.39 13.60
N GLN A 6 8.82 -7.58 14.65
CA GLN A 6 9.63 -7.78 15.87
C GLN A 6 9.31 -9.11 16.54
N VAL A 7 8.02 -9.47 16.65
CA VAL A 7 7.59 -10.75 17.21
C VAL A 7 8.17 -11.91 16.40
N VAL A 8 8.01 -11.88 15.07
CA VAL A 8 8.52 -12.95 14.19
C VAL A 8 10.04 -13.08 14.30
N LEU A 9 10.78 -11.98 14.26
CA LEU A 9 12.25 -12.02 14.36
C LEU A 9 12.70 -12.57 15.70
N LYS A 10 12.07 -12.14 16.80
CA LYS A 10 12.39 -12.62 18.16
C LYS A 10 12.21 -14.14 18.28
N GLU A 11 11.17 -14.69 17.66
CA GLU A 11 10.86 -16.11 17.73
C GLU A 11 11.70 -16.96 16.76
N GLN A 12 11.96 -16.47 15.56
CA GLN A 12 12.54 -17.29 14.48
C GLN A 12 14.07 -17.20 14.43
N LEU A 13 14.69 -16.08 14.81
CA LEU A 13 16.15 -15.93 14.77
C LEU A 13 16.89 -16.96 15.64
N PRO A 14 16.45 -17.30 16.88
CA PRO A 14 17.09 -18.35 17.66
C PRO A 14 16.99 -19.74 17.01
N LYS A 15 15.85 -20.04 16.38
CA LYS A 15 15.65 -21.31 15.66
C LYS A 15 16.55 -21.41 14.44
N LEU A 16 16.71 -20.32 13.69
CA LEU A 16 17.67 -20.23 12.59
C LEU A 16 19.10 -20.45 13.10
N LYS A 17 19.49 -19.77 14.18
CA LYS A 17 20.83 -19.90 14.78
C LYS A 17 21.13 -21.32 15.25
N ASN A 18 20.14 -22.00 15.82
CA ASN A 18 20.28 -23.35 16.37
C ASN A 18 20.01 -24.46 15.33
N GLY A 19 19.70 -24.11 14.08
CA GLY A 19 19.39 -25.08 13.02
C GLY A 19 18.06 -25.81 13.20
N THR A 20 17.14 -25.30 14.01
CA THR A 20 15.83 -25.92 14.32
C THR A 20 14.65 -25.23 13.64
N ALA A 21 14.91 -24.33 12.70
CA ALA A 21 13.85 -23.66 11.92
C ALA A 21 13.19 -24.63 10.94
N THR A 22 11.85 -24.63 10.91
CA THR A 22 11.05 -25.38 9.94
C THR A 22 10.78 -24.52 8.72
N PHE A 23 10.98 -25.07 7.52
CA PHE A 23 10.73 -24.39 6.26
C PHE A 23 9.59 -25.06 5.50
N THR A 24 8.71 -24.25 4.91
CA THR A 24 7.63 -24.70 4.04
C THR A 24 7.85 -24.13 2.65
N ARG A 25 7.79 -24.97 1.60
CA ARG A 25 7.89 -24.52 0.21
C ARG A 25 6.68 -23.66 -0.14
N GLN A 26 6.90 -22.52 -0.81
CA GLN A 26 5.81 -21.68 -1.33
C GLN A 26 5.12 -22.37 -2.52
N ASP A 27 3.81 -22.17 -2.65
CA ASP A 27 3.05 -22.60 -3.82
C ASP A 27 3.14 -21.53 -4.91
N GLU A 28 3.92 -21.81 -5.95
CA GLU A 28 4.16 -20.89 -7.07
C GLU A 28 2.87 -20.58 -7.86
N SER A 29 1.83 -21.43 -7.79
CA SER A 29 0.55 -21.14 -8.43
C SER A 29 -0.21 -19.99 -7.76
N GLN A 30 0.16 -19.63 -6.52
CA GLN A 30 -0.41 -18.52 -5.74
C GLN A 30 0.52 -17.30 -5.70
N ALA A 31 1.71 -17.38 -6.29
CA ALA A 31 2.68 -16.29 -6.27
C ALA A 31 2.18 -15.09 -7.11
N SER A 32 2.47 -13.89 -6.61
CA SER A 32 2.22 -12.64 -7.34
C SER A 32 3.42 -11.71 -7.22
N TYR A 33 3.67 -10.94 -8.26
CA TYR A 33 4.83 -10.06 -8.36
C TYR A 33 4.41 -8.64 -8.70
N PHE A 34 5.04 -7.66 -8.04
CA PHE A 34 4.81 -6.25 -8.27
C PHE A 34 6.14 -5.55 -8.51
N GLY A 35 6.19 -4.73 -9.56
CA GLY A 35 7.37 -3.94 -9.90
C GLY A 35 7.59 -2.77 -8.94
N ARG A 36 8.74 -2.12 -9.09
CA ARG A 36 9.04 -0.88 -8.38
C ARG A 36 8.04 0.21 -8.78
N ARG A 37 7.45 0.87 -7.80
CA ARG A 37 6.63 2.07 -8.00
C ARG A 37 7.49 3.33 -8.07
N THR A 38 7.00 4.31 -8.81
CA THR A 38 7.51 5.65 -9.00
C THR A 38 6.47 6.67 -8.55
N ALA A 39 6.85 7.95 -8.49
CA ALA A 39 5.89 9.01 -8.19
C ALA A 39 4.78 9.11 -9.26
N ALA A 40 5.02 8.69 -10.51
CA ALA A 40 4.02 8.69 -11.57
C ALA A 40 2.86 7.73 -11.29
N ASP A 41 3.11 6.63 -10.57
CA ASP A 41 2.07 5.68 -10.14
C ASP A 41 1.10 6.25 -9.07
N GLY A 42 1.26 7.53 -8.72
CA GLY A 42 0.37 8.31 -7.87
C GLY A 42 -0.72 9.07 -8.63
N GLU A 43 -0.74 9.04 -9.96
CA GLU A 43 -1.75 9.78 -10.73
C GLU A 43 -3.16 9.22 -10.52
N ILE A 44 -4.09 10.11 -10.20
CA ILE A 44 -5.50 9.79 -10.02
C ILE A 44 -6.17 9.67 -11.37
N LEU A 45 -6.60 8.46 -11.69
CA LEU A 45 -7.42 8.18 -12.84
C LEU A 45 -8.90 8.28 -12.46
N TRP A 46 -9.55 9.41 -12.79
CA TRP A 46 -10.93 9.73 -12.36
C TRP A 46 -12.02 8.80 -12.89
N HIS A 47 -11.72 7.97 -13.91
CA HIS A 47 -12.65 6.94 -14.38
C HIS A 47 -12.72 5.73 -13.43
N LYS A 48 -11.81 5.61 -12.46
CA LYS A 48 -11.81 4.55 -11.45
C LYS A 48 -12.87 4.79 -10.38
N SER A 49 -13.25 3.73 -9.67
CA SER A 49 -14.20 3.85 -8.57
C SER A 49 -13.66 4.73 -7.44
N ALA A 50 -14.56 5.38 -6.70
CA ALA A 50 -14.19 6.15 -5.51
C ALA A 50 -13.39 5.31 -4.48
N LYS A 51 -13.66 4.01 -4.40
CA LYS A 51 -12.93 3.07 -3.55
C LYS A 51 -11.48 2.89 -4.02
N GLU A 52 -11.25 2.70 -5.31
CA GLU A 52 -9.91 2.59 -5.88
C GLU A 52 -9.11 3.88 -5.69
N ILE A 53 -9.73 5.03 -5.95
CA ILE A 53 -9.08 6.33 -5.77
C ILE A 53 -8.73 6.54 -4.28
N ASN A 54 -9.65 6.22 -3.37
CA ASN A 54 -9.38 6.26 -1.93
C ASN A 54 -8.24 5.32 -1.51
N ASN A 55 -8.17 4.12 -2.10
CA ASN A 55 -7.07 3.19 -1.83
C ASN A 55 -5.73 3.73 -2.35
N LEU A 56 -5.70 4.35 -3.53
CA LEU A 56 -4.51 5.00 -4.08
C LEU A 56 -4.03 6.11 -3.14
N VAL A 57 -4.91 7.03 -2.75
CA VAL A 57 -4.57 8.14 -1.83
C VAL A 57 -3.96 7.59 -0.54
N ARG A 58 -4.58 6.58 0.08
CA ARG A 58 -4.05 5.94 1.30
C ARG A 58 -2.71 5.24 1.08
N ALA A 59 -2.49 4.65 -0.09
CA ALA A 59 -1.27 3.91 -0.40
C ALA A 59 -0.06 4.82 -0.64
N VAL A 60 -0.27 6.09 -0.97
CA VAL A 60 0.80 7.05 -1.30
C VAL A 60 0.71 8.37 -0.53
N THR A 61 -0.02 8.41 0.59
CA THR A 61 -0.07 9.59 1.48
C THR A 61 1.26 9.81 2.20
N GLU A 62 1.40 10.89 2.98
CA GLU A 62 2.63 11.21 3.72
C GLU A 62 3.13 10.00 4.54
N PRO A 63 4.45 9.72 4.55
CA PRO A 63 5.57 10.49 3.98
C PRO A 63 5.90 10.19 2.50
N TYR A 64 5.02 9.50 1.77
CA TYR A 64 5.20 9.20 0.35
C TYR A 64 4.86 10.41 -0.54
N PRO A 65 5.16 10.37 -1.86
CA PRO A 65 5.01 11.52 -2.76
C PRO A 65 3.59 12.10 -2.95
N GLY A 66 2.54 11.44 -2.45
CA GLY A 66 1.15 11.87 -2.61
C GLY A 66 0.49 11.35 -3.89
N ALA A 67 -0.82 11.14 -3.82
CA ALA A 67 -1.63 10.93 -5.02
C ALA A 67 -1.90 12.30 -5.67
N PHE A 68 -1.93 12.39 -6.99
CA PHE A 68 -2.06 13.69 -7.66
C PHE A 68 -2.97 13.67 -8.87
N SER A 69 -3.44 14.85 -9.26
CA SER A 69 -4.14 15.10 -10.52
C SER A 69 -3.78 16.49 -11.03
N TYR A 70 -4.26 16.86 -12.20
CA TYR A 70 -4.08 18.18 -12.78
C TYR A 70 -5.38 18.99 -12.81
N LEU A 71 -5.28 20.28 -12.53
CA LEU A 71 -6.29 21.30 -12.82
C LEU A 71 -5.69 22.24 -13.87
N GLY A 72 -6.04 22.01 -15.13
CA GLY A 72 -5.32 22.59 -16.27
C GLY A 72 -3.86 22.14 -16.26
N GLN A 73 -2.92 23.09 -16.22
CA GLN A 73 -1.48 22.78 -16.11
C GLN A 73 -0.98 22.64 -14.67
N ARG A 74 -1.82 22.93 -13.66
CA ARG A 74 -1.41 22.91 -12.25
C ARG A 74 -1.56 21.51 -11.65
N LYS A 75 -0.47 20.96 -11.12
CA LYS A 75 -0.48 19.72 -10.33
C LYS A 75 -1.08 19.98 -8.94
N LEU A 76 -2.02 19.13 -8.54
CA LEU A 76 -2.65 19.12 -7.22
C LEU A 76 -2.37 17.78 -6.55
N ILE A 77 -1.97 17.81 -5.27
CA ILE A 77 -1.74 16.60 -4.47
C ILE A 77 -2.91 16.42 -3.52
N VAL A 78 -3.42 15.19 -3.44
CA VAL A 78 -4.52 14.77 -2.59
C VAL A 78 -3.95 13.88 -1.49
N TRP A 79 -3.97 14.38 -0.26
CA TRP A 79 -3.40 13.70 0.91
C TRP A 79 -4.39 12.79 1.64
N ALA A 80 -5.66 13.15 1.63
CA ALA A 80 -6.73 12.42 2.29
C ALA A 80 -8.05 12.59 1.53
N LEU A 81 -8.90 11.58 1.67
CA LEU A 81 -10.27 11.60 1.17
C LEU A 81 -11.21 11.20 2.31
N SER A 82 -12.36 11.87 2.37
CA SER A 82 -13.48 11.48 3.21
C SER A 82 -14.67 11.13 2.32
N ARG A 83 -15.54 10.24 2.81
CA ARG A 83 -16.80 9.97 2.13
C ARG A 83 -17.72 11.15 2.44
N ALA A 84 -18.23 11.82 1.41
CA ALA A 84 -19.36 12.71 1.60
C ALA A 84 -20.54 11.88 2.13
N GLY A 85 -21.09 12.26 3.29
CA GLY A 85 -22.33 11.67 3.78
C GLY A 85 -23.41 11.84 2.70
N HIS A 86 -24.20 10.81 2.46
CA HIS A 86 -25.39 10.96 1.65
C HIS A 86 -26.31 11.92 2.42
N PRO A 87 -26.70 13.09 1.90
CA PRO A 87 -27.76 13.85 2.53
C PRO A 87 -29.02 12.99 2.47
N THR A 88 -29.39 12.39 3.60
CA THR A 88 -30.72 11.82 3.78
C THR A 88 -31.71 12.95 3.50
N ARG A 89 -32.46 12.78 2.41
CA ARG A 89 -33.62 13.61 2.09
C ARG A 89 -34.64 13.56 3.21
#